data_AF-A0A438JAK4-F1
#
_entry.id   AF-A0A438JAK4-F1
#
_cell.length_a   1.000
_cell.length_b   1.000
_cell.length_c   1.000
_cell.angle_alpha   90.00
_cell.angle_beta   90.00
_cell.angle_gamma   90.00
#
_symmetry.space_group_name_H-M   'P 1'
#
loop_
_entity.id
_entity.type
_entity.pdbx_description
1 polymer ?
#
loop_
_entity_poly.entity_id
_entity_poly.type
_entity_poly.pdbx_seq_one_letter_code
_entity_poly.pdbx_strand_id
1 'polypeptide(L)'
;MVRNKASSKKQQKRGVDFKKIKRKIGRKLPPPNNATNTEIKSKGSGLRTLLEENSPRRAAIILPEQSVASEKAGLAVSKKGLTLKELLQQTSHHNPKVRKGI
;
A
#
# COMPACT_ATOMS: atom_id res chain seq x y z
N MET A 1 70.85 36.57 -8.46
CA MET A 1 70.28 35.53 -7.58
C MET A 1 68.76 35.70 -7.53
N VAL A 2 68.01 34.61 -7.73
CA VAL A 2 66.56 34.57 -7.99
C VAL A 2 65.76 34.84 -6.71
N ARG A 3 64.74 35.71 -6.78
CA ARG A 3 63.81 35.99 -5.68
C ARG A 3 62.78 34.87 -5.57
N ASN A 4 62.80 34.10 -4.49
CA ASN A 4 61.81 33.06 -4.23
C ASN A 4 60.42 33.66 -3.96
N LYS A 5 59.45 33.31 -4.81
CA LYS A 5 58.04 33.68 -4.66
C LYS A 5 57.41 32.84 -3.54
N ALA A 6 56.93 33.47 -2.48
CA ALA A 6 56.29 32.80 -1.35
C ALA A 6 55.05 32.00 -1.80
N SER A 7 54.92 30.78 -1.27
CA SER A 7 53.78 29.88 -1.51
C SER A 7 52.48 30.50 -0.99
N SER A 8 51.53 30.77 -1.88
CA SER A 8 50.20 31.26 -1.52
C SER A 8 49.47 30.24 -0.64
N LYS A 9 49.22 30.59 0.63
CA LYS A 9 48.32 29.83 1.51
C LYS A 9 46.93 29.75 0.87
N LYS A 10 46.45 28.54 0.60
CA LYS A 10 45.07 28.32 0.11
C LYS A 10 44.09 28.82 1.16
N GLN A 11 43.29 29.84 0.82
CA GLN A 11 42.20 30.29 1.68
C GLN A 11 41.25 29.13 1.96
N GLN A 12 41.05 28.82 3.24
CA GLN A 12 40.04 27.87 3.68
C GLN A 12 38.67 28.38 3.21
N LYS A 13 38.03 27.64 2.31
CA LYS A 13 36.68 27.98 1.87
C LYS A 13 35.75 27.80 3.07
N ARG A 14 35.29 28.93 3.62
CA ARG A 14 34.20 29.00 4.61
C ARG A 14 33.03 28.12 4.15
N GLY A 15 32.35 27.52 5.12
CA GLY A 15 31.31 26.51 4.94
C GLY A 15 30.43 26.78 3.72
N VAL A 16 30.39 25.82 2.80
CA VAL A 16 29.60 25.95 1.58
C VAL A 16 28.16 25.66 1.93
N ASP A 17 27.34 26.71 2.08
CA ASP A 17 25.92 26.62 2.44
C ASP A 17 25.10 25.81 1.41
N PHE A 18 25.53 25.81 0.13
CA PHE A 18 24.87 25.07 -0.93
C PHE A 18 25.86 24.36 -1.85
N LYS A 19 25.79 23.03 -1.91
CA LYS A 19 26.61 22.20 -2.80
C LYS A 19 25.79 21.80 -4.04
N LYS A 20 26.23 22.22 -5.22
CA LYS A 20 25.68 21.74 -6.50
C LYS A 20 26.16 20.30 -6.76
N ILE A 21 25.25 19.41 -7.12
CA ILE A 21 25.54 17.99 -7.37
C ILE A 21 26.22 17.84 -8.74
N LYS A 22 27.40 17.20 -8.80
CA LYS A 22 28.03 16.78 -10.07
C LYS A 22 27.40 15.47 -10.53
N ARG A 23 27.04 15.36 -11.82
CA ARG A 23 26.37 14.16 -12.37
C ARG A 23 27.08 13.62 -13.60
N LYS A 24 26.97 12.32 -13.80
CA LYS A 24 27.37 11.65 -15.05
C LYS A 24 26.37 11.98 -16.15
N ILE A 25 26.86 12.09 -17.39
CA ILE A 25 26.05 12.31 -18.58
C ILE A 25 25.01 11.18 -18.67
N GLY A 26 23.74 11.54 -18.91
CA GLY A 26 22.62 10.59 -19.03
C GLY A 26 21.74 10.39 -17.79
N ARG A 27 22.09 10.91 -16.60
CA ARG A 27 21.22 10.79 -15.40
C ARG A 27 20.26 11.97 -15.27
N LYS A 28 18.95 11.69 -15.11
CA LYS A 28 17.86 12.69 -14.96
C LYS A 28 18.04 13.60 -13.74
N LEU A 29 17.95 14.92 -13.91
CA LEU A 29 18.10 15.95 -12.88
C LEU A 29 17.28 15.64 -11.61
N PRO A 30 17.81 15.92 -10.40
CA PRO A 30 17.06 15.63 -9.19
C PRO A 30 15.95 16.67 -9.06
N PRO A 31 14.82 16.31 -8.45
CA PRO A 31 13.75 17.26 -8.19
C PRO A 31 14.29 18.44 -7.37
N PRO A 32 13.70 19.63 -7.55
CA PRO A 32 14.14 20.82 -6.84
C PRO A 32 13.92 20.66 -5.34
N ASN A 33 14.79 21.26 -4.53
CA ASN A 33 14.91 20.99 -3.09
C ASN A 33 13.71 21.47 -2.25
N ASN A 34 12.76 22.15 -2.88
CA ASN A 34 11.52 22.66 -2.29
C ASN A 34 10.27 21.87 -2.74
N ALA A 35 10.45 20.77 -3.47
CA ALA A 35 9.33 19.92 -3.88
C ALA A 35 8.89 19.01 -2.72
N THR A 36 7.67 19.21 -2.24
CA THR A 36 7.03 18.31 -1.28
C THR A 36 6.54 17.06 -1.99
N ASN A 37 6.90 15.87 -1.49
CA ASN A 37 6.42 14.61 -2.03
C ASN A 37 4.97 14.35 -1.56
N THR A 38 4.03 14.24 -2.50
CA THR A 38 2.59 13.98 -2.26
C THR A 38 2.21 12.51 -2.45
N GLU A 39 3.18 11.60 -2.61
CA GLU A 39 2.92 10.17 -2.75
C GLU A 39 2.37 9.56 -1.45
N ILE A 40 1.05 9.35 -1.42
CA ILE A 40 0.35 8.66 -0.34
C ILE A 40 0.03 7.25 -0.82
N LYS A 41 0.70 6.23 -0.25
CA LYS A 41 0.44 4.81 -0.55
C LYS A 41 -0.40 4.20 0.57
N SER A 42 -1.72 4.38 0.51
CA SER A 42 -2.65 3.70 1.39
C SER A 42 -3.12 2.39 0.75
N LYS A 43 -3.05 1.29 1.51
CA LYS A 43 -3.57 -0.01 1.05
C LYS A 43 -5.11 -0.06 1.06
N GLY A 44 -5.75 0.81 1.84
CA GLY A 44 -7.18 0.72 2.14
C GLY A 44 -8.07 1.91 1.74
N SER A 45 -7.52 3.05 1.33
CA SER A 45 -8.32 4.22 0.95
C SER A 45 -7.91 4.71 -0.43
N GLY A 46 -8.61 4.24 -1.45
CA GLY A 46 -8.34 4.65 -2.82
C GLY A 46 -8.58 6.15 -3.03
N LEU A 47 -7.50 6.91 -3.25
CA LEU A 47 -7.57 8.04 -4.17
C LEU A 47 -7.58 7.45 -5.58
N ARG A 48 -8.76 7.46 -6.18
CA ARG A 48 -9.07 6.95 -7.51
C ARG A 48 -8.52 7.94 -8.54
N THR A 49 -7.41 7.63 -9.20
CA THR A 49 -7.10 8.20 -10.51
C THR A 49 -7.95 7.49 -11.57
N LEU A 50 -8.60 8.27 -12.44
CA LEU A 50 -9.68 7.86 -13.33
C LEU A 50 -9.28 7.03 -14.55
N LEU A 51 -8.19 6.25 -14.52
CA LEU A 51 -7.65 5.60 -15.73
C LEU A 51 -7.05 4.19 -15.52
N GLU A 52 -7.52 3.39 -14.57
CA GLU A 52 -7.02 2.01 -14.43
C GLU A 52 -8.13 1.05 -13.97
N GLU A 53 -8.89 0.51 -14.92
CA GLU A 53 -10.05 -0.38 -14.71
C GLU A 53 -9.69 -1.88 -14.68
N ASN A 54 -8.42 -2.30 -14.67
CA ASN A 54 -8.07 -3.72 -14.82
C ASN A 54 -6.94 -4.21 -13.90
N SER A 55 -7.06 -4.03 -12.58
CA SER A 55 -6.15 -4.70 -11.63
C SER A 55 -6.87 -5.10 -10.33
N PRO A 56 -7.12 -6.40 -10.06
CA PRO A 56 -7.73 -6.84 -8.82
C PRO A 56 -6.62 -7.11 -7.81
N ARG A 57 -6.41 -6.19 -6.85
CA ARG A 57 -5.81 -6.42 -5.50
C ARG A 57 -5.53 -5.11 -4.77
N ARG A 58 -6.48 -4.16 -4.77
CA ARG A 58 -6.47 -3.12 -3.73
C ARG A 58 -7.09 -3.75 -2.49
N ALA A 59 -6.25 -4.26 -1.59
CA ALA A 59 -6.68 -4.84 -0.33
C ALA A 59 -7.17 -3.73 0.62
N ALA A 60 -8.37 -3.24 0.34
CA ALA A 60 -9.24 -2.63 1.33
C ALA A 60 -9.43 -3.62 2.49
N ILE A 61 -9.75 -3.12 3.68
CA ILE A 61 -10.05 -3.99 4.82
C ILE A 61 -11.24 -4.88 4.41
N ILE A 62 -10.97 -6.16 4.10
CA ILE A 62 -11.99 -7.10 3.67
C ILE A 62 -12.63 -7.66 4.93
N LEU A 63 -13.85 -7.24 5.21
CA LEU A 63 -14.64 -7.81 6.28
C LEU A 63 -15.28 -9.11 5.78
N PRO A 64 -15.28 -10.18 6.59
CA PRO A 64 -16.00 -11.39 6.25
C PRO A 64 -17.49 -11.07 6.17
N GLU A 65 -18.12 -11.46 5.07
CA GLU A 65 -19.55 -11.29 4.89
C GLU A 65 -20.33 -12.16 5.88
N GLN A 66 -21.40 -11.59 6.44
CA GLN A 66 -22.30 -12.32 7.34
C GLN A 66 -23.51 -12.83 6.55
N SER A 67 -23.92 -14.07 6.84
CA SER A 67 -25.03 -14.79 6.16
C SER A 67 -26.38 -14.03 6.13
N VAL A 68 -26.58 -13.07 7.05
CA VAL A 68 -27.79 -12.21 7.10
C VAL A 68 -27.86 -11.24 5.91
N ALA A 69 -26.71 -10.83 5.38
CA ALA A 69 -26.61 -9.90 4.25
C ALA A 69 -26.50 -10.63 2.90
N SER A 70 -26.37 -11.96 2.90
CA SER A 70 -26.22 -12.74 1.67
C SER A 70 -27.59 -12.98 1.03
N GLU A 71 -27.75 -12.59 -0.23
CA GLU A 71 -28.95 -12.90 -1.00
C GLU A 71 -29.03 -14.42 -1.25
N LYS A 72 -30.06 -15.07 -0.67
CA LYS A 72 -30.33 -16.52 -0.81
C LYS A 72 -31.37 -16.82 -1.89
N ALA A 73 -31.66 -15.86 -2.76
CA ALA A 73 -32.65 -16.00 -3.81
C ALA A 73 -32.24 -17.13 -4.78
N GLY A 74 -33.13 -18.10 -5.00
CA GLY A 74 -32.92 -19.22 -5.91
C GLY A 74 -32.15 -20.42 -5.35
N LEU A 75 -31.72 -20.39 -4.07
CA LEU A 75 -31.11 -21.54 -3.41
C LEU A 75 -32.14 -22.30 -2.55
N ALA A 76 -31.99 -23.62 -2.47
CA ALA A 76 -32.76 -24.43 -1.53
C ALA A 76 -32.31 -24.13 -0.10
N VAL A 77 -33.27 -23.70 0.73
CA VAL A 77 -33.04 -23.23 2.09
C VAL A 77 -33.85 -24.09 3.07
N SER A 78 -33.26 -24.39 4.23
CA SER A 78 -33.94 -25.13 5.29
C SER A 78 -35.04 -24.30 5.97
N LYS A 79 -35.86 -24.93 6.81
CA LYS A 79 -36.86 -24.21 7.64
C LYS A 79 -36.25 -23.08 8.50
N LYS A 80 -34.94 -23.14 8.76
CA LYS A 80 -34.19 -22.15 9.56
C LYS A 80 -33.51 -21.07 8.71
N GLY A 81 -33.72 -21.03 7.40
CA GLY A 81 -33.08 -20.02 6.56
C GLY A 81 -31.63 -20.35 6.19
N LEU A 82 -31.16 -21.59 6.40
CA LEU A 82 -29.78 -22.01 6.10
C LEU A 82 -29.68 -22.77 4.78
N THR A 83 -28.63 -22.49 4.02
CA THR A 83 -28.30 -23.22 2.79
C THR A 83 -27.60 -24.55 3.09
N LEU A 84 -27.58 -25.49 2.13
CA LEU A 84 -26.88 -26.78 2.29
C LEU A 84 -25.40 -26.62 2.67
N LYS A 85 -24.72 -25.60 2.12
CA LYS A 85 -23.32 -25.30 2.43
C LYS A 85 -23.14 -24.89 3.90
N GLU A 86 -24.06 -24.08 4.42
CA GLU A 86 -24.05 -23.63 5.82
C GLU A 86 -24.36 -24.78 6.78
N LEU A 87 -25.29 -25.67 6.42
CA LEU A 87 -25.61 -26.86 7.21
C LEU A 87 -24.44 -27.85 7.26
N LEU A 88 -23.76 -28.07 6.13
CA LEU A 88 -22.55 -28.88 6.08
C LEU A 88 -21.45 -28.32 6.99
N GLN A 89 -21.30 -27.00 7.06
CA GLN A 89 -20.34 -26.39 7.99
C GLN A 89 -20.72 -26.64 9.46
N GLN A 90 -22.00 -26.79 9.78
CA GLN A 90 -22.44 -27.07 11.15
C GLN A 90 -22.17 -28.52 11.58
N THR A 91 -22.05 -29.48 10.65
CA THR A 91 -21.80 -30.89 11.01
C THR A 91 -20.44 -31.08 11.67
N SER A 92 -19.46 -30.22 11.37
CA SER A 92 -18.13 -30.23 11.99
C SER A 92 -18.03 -29.37 13.27
N HIS A 93 -19.14 -28.81 13.75
CA HIS A 93 -19.10 -27.94 14.93
C HIS A 93 -18.76 -28.73 16.20
N HIS A 94 -17.94 -28.17 17.10
CA HIS A 94 -17.49 -28.85 18.32
C HIS A 94 -18.65 -29.22 19.28
N ASN A 95 -19.70 -28.39 19.35
CA ASN A 95 -20.85 -28.61 20.22
C ASN A 95 -21.81 -29.70 19.67
N PRO A 96 -22.05 -30.81 20.38
CA PRO A 96 -22.98 -31.86 19.96
C PRO A 96 -24.44 -31.39 19.84
N LYS A 97 -24.80 -30.38 20.65
CA LYS A 97 -26.01 -29.54 20.56
C LYS A 97 -26.36 -29.17 19.12
N VAL A 98 -25.37 -28.52 18.51
CA VAL A 98 -25.45 -27.90 17.20
C VAL A 98 -25.48 -28.97 16.12
N ARG A 99 -24.62 -30.01 16.20
CA ARG A 99 -24.59 -31.09 15.20
C ARG A 99 -25.90 -31.87 15.09
N LYS A 100 -26.55 -32.13 16.23
CA LYS A 100 -27.84 -32.84 16.27
C LYS A 100 -29.03 -31.98 15.85
N GLY A 101 -28.86 -30.65 15.86
CA GLY A 101 -29.92 -29.69 15.55
C GLY A 101 -29.96 -29.24 14.09
N ILE A 102 -29.11 -29.84 13.24
CA ILE A 102 -29.07 -29.66 11.78
C ILE A 102 -30.29 -30.32 11.15
#